data_AF-A0A535F5C9-F1
#
_entry.id   AF-A0A535F5C9-F1
#
_cell.length_a   1.000
_cell.length_b   1.000
_cell.length_c   1.000
_cell.angle_alpha   90.00
_cell.angle_beta   90.00
_cell.angle_gamma   90.00
#
_symmetry.space_group_name_H-M   'P 1'
#
loop_
_entity.id
_entity.type
_entity.pdbx_description
1 polymer ?
#
loop_
_entity_poly.entity_id
_entity_poly.type
_entity_poly.pdbx_seq_one_letter_code
_entity_poly.pdbx_strand_id
1 'polypeptide(L)' 'MSCQLTRYLKAAVLHLSGQAEAETFELLEWWKGNAKEYPTLARIAFDLLSIPAMSVEPERAFSG' A
#
# COMPACT_ATOMS: atom_id res chain seq x y z
N MET A 1 15.59 13.24 -16.52
CA MET A 1 15.65 12.58 -15.20
C MET A 1 14.25 12.15 -14.80
N SER A 2 13.87 10.89 -15.01
CA SER A 2 12.55 10.38 -14.63
C SER A 2 12.61 9.93 -13.17
N CYS A 3 11.91 10.60 -12.26
CA CYS A 3 11.87 10.20 -10.85
C CYS A 3 11.08 8.89 -10.65
N GLN A 4 11.27 8.20 -9.52
CA GLN A 4 10.65 6.89 -9.22
C GLN A 4 9.12 6.91 -9.40
N LEU A 5 8.45 7.98 -9.00
CA LEU A 5 7.00 8.16 -9.16
C LEU A 5 6.57 8.17 -10.63
N THR A 6 7.32 8.86 -11.50
CA THR A 6 7.02 8.87 -12.95
C THR A 6 7.16 7.48 -13.57
N ARG A 7 8.09 6.66 -13.06
CA ARG A 7 8.26 5.28 -13.52
C ARG A 7 7.13 4.38 -13.03
N TYR A 8 6.75 4.50 -11.76
CA TYR A 8 5.63 3.76 -11.18
C TYR A 8 4.30 4.07 -11.89
N LEU A 9 4.02 5.35 -12.15
CA LEU A 9 2.80 5.76 -12.87
C LEU A 9 2.75 5.33 -14.34
N LYS A 10 3.90 4.97 -14.92
CA LYS A 10 4.00 4.40 -16.27
C LYS A 10 4.02 2.87 -16.27
N ALA A 11 4.19 2.25 -15.10
CA ALA A 11 4.16 0.80 -14.98
C ALA A 11 2.74 0.28 -15.22
N ALA A 12 2.62 -0.97 -15.67
CA ALA A 12 1.33 -1.60 -15.91
C ALA A 12 0.51 -1.64 -14.62
N VAL A 13 -0.76 -1.24 -14.72
CA VAL A 13 -1.70 -1.33 -13.60
C VAL A 13 -1.93 -2.80 -13.26
N LEU A 14 -1.81 -3.15 -11.98
CA LEU A 14 -2.20 -4.48 -11.50
C LEU A 14 -3.72 -4.62 -11.63
N HIS A 15 -4.14 -5.41 -12.61
CA HIS A 15 -5.53 -5.81 -12.74
C HIS A 15 -5.78 -7.01 -11.82
N LEU A 16 -6.36 -6.75 -10.64
CA LEU A 16 -6.94 -7.80 -9.80
C LEU A 16 -8.27 -8.18 -10.45
N SER A 17 -8.35 -9.40 -10.99
CA SER A 17 -9.42 -9.79 -11.90
C SER A 17 -10.73 -10.17 -11.19
N GLY A 18 -10.74 -10.20 -9.85
CA GLY A 18 -11.91 -10.44 -9.03
C GLY A 18 -11.68 -10.18 -7.54
N GLN A 19 -12.77 -10.15 -6.77
CA GLN A 19 -12.76 -9.87 -5.34
C GLN A 19 -11.97 -10.91 -4.51
N ALA A 20 -11.97 -12.17 -4.95
CA ALA A 20 -11.16 -13.23 -4.33
C ALA A 20 -9.64 -13.00 -4.49
N GLU A 21 -9.21 -12.38 -5.59
CA GLU A 21 -7.79 -12.02 -5.78
C GLU A 21 -7.42 -10.80 -4.94
N ALA A 22 -8.34 -9.86 -4.75
CA ALA A 22 -8.12 -8.72 -3.87
C ALA A 22 -7.98 -9.13 -2.39
N GLU A 23 -8.75 -10.12 -1.93
CA GLU A 23 -8.67 -10.65 -0.56
C GLU A 23 -7.38 -11.45 -0.30
N THR A 24 -6.81 -12.07 -1.34
CA THR A 24 -5.56 -12.84 -1.25
C THR A 24 -4.31 -12.05 -1.64
N PHE A 25 -4.49 -10.82 -2.17
CA PHE A 25 -3.39 -9.99 -2.61
C PHE A 25 -2.69 -9.31 -1.42
N GLU A 26 -1.52 -9.83 -1.09
CA GLU A 26 -0.63 -9.27 -0.09
C GLU A 26 0.12 -8.04 -0.65
N LEU A 27 -0.51 -6.87 -0.55
CA LEU A 27 0.06 -5.59 -1.02
C LEU A 27 1.44 -5.29 -0.41
N LEU A 28 1.67 -5.68 0.86
CA LEU A 28 2.96 -5.55 1.53
C LEU A 28 4.05 -6.41 0.88
N GLU A 29 3.74 -7.66 0.53
CA GLU A 29 4.67 -8.56 -0.17
C GLU A 29 4.97 -8.05 -1.58
N TRP A 30 3.97 -7.49 -2.27
CA TRP A 30 4.19 -6.85 -3.56
C TRP A 30 5.19 -5.69 -3.45
N TRP A 31 5.04 -4.81 -2.47
CA TRP A 31 5.98 -3.70 -2.23
C TRP A 31 7.37 -4.18 -1.79
N LYS A 32 7.49 -5.30 -1.06
CA LYS A 32 8.79 -5.91 -0.74
C LYS A 32 9.53 -6.36 -2.00
N GLY A 33 8.84 -6.98 -2.96
CA GLY A 33 9.43 -7.37 -4.24
C GLY A 33 9.89 -6.17 -5.09
N ASN A 34 9.11 -5.08 -5.03
CA ASN A 34 9.34 -3.87 -5.81
C ASN A 34 10.28 -2.85 -5.14
N ALA A 35 10.70 -3.09 -3.90
CA ALA A 35 11.55 -2.17 -3.13
C ALA A 35 12.93 -1.92 -3.78
N LYS A 36 13.43 -2.85 -4.60
CA LYS A 36 14.67 -2.66 -5.35
C LYS A 36 14.53 -1.64 -6.47
N GLU A 37 13.36 -1.60 -7.12
CA GLU A 37 13.08 -0.70 -8.24
C GLU A 37 12.57 0.67 -7.76
N TYR A 38 11.85 0.67 -6.64
CA TYR A 38 11.22 1.84 -6.07
C TYR A 38 11.53 2.01 -4.57
N PRO A 39 12.79 2.19 -4.16
CA PRO A 39 13.16 2.20 -2.74
C PRO A 39 12.50 3.33 -1.93
N THR A 40 12.26 4.48 -2.56
CA THR A 40 11.64 5.63 -1.89
C THR A 40 10.13 5.46 -1.80
N LEU A 41 9.48 4.99 -2.86
CA LEU A 41 8.03 4.72 -2.84
C LEU A 41 7.68 3.54 -1.94
N ALA A 42 8.51 2.49 -1.92
CA ALA A 42 8.29 1.35 -1.05
C ALA A 42 8.29 1.77 0.43
N ARG A 43 9.23 2.64 0.84
CA ARG A 43 9.23 3.23 2.20
C ARG A 43 7.90 3.93 2.50
N ILE A 44 7.47 4.85 1.61
CA ILE A 44 6.21 5.59 1.76
C ILE A 44 5.00 4.64 1.82
N ALA A 45 5.00 3.60 0.99
CA ALA A 45 3.93 2.60 0.98
C ALA A 45 3.90 1.80 2.28
N PHE A 46 5.05 1.37 2.82
CA PHE A 46 5.10 0.70 4.12
C PHE A 46 4.63 1.61 5.24
N ASP A 47 5.05 2.88 5.27
CA ASP A 47 4.64 3.83 6.29
C ASP A 47 3.12 4.07 6.25
N LEU A 48 2.53 4.17 5.05
CA LEU A 48 1.09 4.35 4.86
C LEU A 48 0.29 3.09 5.22
N LEU A 49 0.75 1.91 4.80
CA LEU A 49 0.06 0.64 5.02
C LEU A 49 0.21 0.11 6.46
N SER A 50 1.20 0.61 7.20
CA SER A 50 1.40 0.28 8.61
C SER A 50 0.39 1.00 9.52
N ILE A 51 -0.33 2.00 9.00
CA ILE A 51 -1.40 2.67 9.73
C ILE A 51 -2.67 1.80 9.58
N PRO A 52 -3.18 1.19 10.66
CA PRO A 52 -4.44 0.46 10.57
C PRO A 52 -5.55 1.43 10.16
N ALA A 53 -6.35 1.05 9.16
CA ALA A 53 -7.46 1.87 8.64
C ALA A 53 -8.64 2.00 9.63
N MET A 54 -8.42 1.74 10.92
CA MET A 54 -9.43 1.91 11.94
C MET A 54 -9.52 3.39 12.31
N SER A 55 -10.50 4.06 11.71
CA SER A 55 -11.15 5.21 12.35
C SER A 55 -11.84 4.68 13.62
N VAL A 56 -11.08 4.50 14.70
CA VAL A 56 -11.66 4.29 16.02
C VAL A 56 -12.35 5.60 16.37
N GLU A 57 -13.68 5.58 16.44
CA GLU A 57 -14.43 6.68 17.06
C GLU A 57 -13.87 6.86 18.48
N PRO A 58 -13.30 8.03 18.83
CA PRO A 58 -12.71 8.26 20.14
C PRO A 58 -13.71 8.10 21.30
N GLU A 59 -15.00 8.01 21.00
CA GLU A 59 -16.09 7.91 21.98
C GLU A 59 -16.13 6.58 22.75
N ARG A 60 -15.55 5.50 22.21
CA ARG A 60 -15.46 4.22 22.95
C ARG A 60 -14.33 4.16 23.97
N ALA A 61 -13.34 5.05 23.91
CA ALA A 61 -12.24 5.09 24.88
C ALA A 61 -12.56 5.93 26.13
N PHE A 62 -13.62 6.75 26.08
CA PHE A 62 -14.02 7.66 27.17
C PHE A 62 -15.40 7.36 27.77
N SER A 63 -16.08 6.32 27.33
CA SER A 63 -17.30 5.83 27.99
C SER A 63 -16.91 4.83 29.09
N GLY A 64 -16.30 5.35 30.15
CA GLY A 64 -16.08 4.68 31.43
C GLY A 64 -16.96 5.27 32.51
#